data_AF-A0A7J4ZXI1-F1
#
_entry.id   AF-A0A7J4ZXI1-F1
#
_cell.length_a   1.000
_cell.length_b   1.000
_cell.length_c   1.000
_cell.angle_alpha   90.00
_cell.angle_beta   90.00
_cell.angle_gamma   90.00
#
_symmetry.space_group_name_H-M   'P 1'
#
loop_
_entity.id
_entity.type
_entity.pdbx_description
1 polymer ?
#
loop_
_entity_poly.entity_id
_entity_poly.type
_entity_poly.pdbx_seq_one_letter_code
_entity_poly.pdbx_strand_id
1 'polypeptide(L)' 'ATTPDALRITATLDGTGTRVTREVAGGPGPSIVDLPQAGCWHLELRWSGRTDVLDLVYADS' A
#
# COMPACT_ATOMS: atom_id res chain seq x y z
N ALA A 1 9.96 14.32 -7.90
CA ALA A 1 9.18 15.18 -6.98
C ALA A 1 7.85 14.48 -6.74
N THR A 2 7.48 14.24 -5.48
CA THR A 2 6.19 13.63 -5.15
C THR A 2 5.11 14.68 -5.41
N THR A 3 4.21 14.39 -6.35
CA THR A 3 3.05 15.26 -6.63
C THR A 3 2.22 15.37 -5.34
N PRO A 4 1.70 16.54 -4.96
CA PRO A 4 0.94 16.73 -3.72
C PRO A 4 -0.25 15.75 -3.58
N ASP A 5 -0.77 15.31 -4.71
CA ASP A 5 -1.87 14.36 -4.80
C ASP A 5 -1.41 12.92 -5.02
N ALA A 6 -0.11 12.62 -5.11
CA ALA A 6 0.36 11.25 -5.29
C ALA A 6 0.04 10.40 -4.05
N LEU A 7 -0.53 9.22 -4.29
CA LEU A 7 -0.75 8.22 -3.26
C LEU A 7 0.53 7.41 -3.05
N ARG A 8 1.10 7.48 -1.86
CA ARG A 8 2.16 6.57 -1.41
C ARG A 8 1.53 5.42 -0.63
N ILE A 9 1.80 4.20 -1.05
CA ILE A 9 1.39 2.97 -0.38
C ILE A 9 2.65 2.31 0.17
N THR A 10 2.67 2.02 1.47
CA THR A 10 3.71 1.22 2.11
C THR A 10 3.07 -0.08 2.59
N ALA A 11 3.35 -1.18 1.91
CA ALA A 11 2.86 -2.51 2.26
C ALA A 11 3.93 -3.26 3.05
N THR A 12 3.57 -3.81 4.20
CA THR A 12 4.45 -4.64 5.04
C THR A 12 3.81 -6.01 5.20
N LEU A 13 4.53 -7.07 4.87
CA LEU A 13 4.05 -8.45 5.03
C LEU A 13 4.12 -8.83 6.50
N ASP A 14 2.99 -9.29 7.04
CA ASP A 14 2.87 -9.61 8.46
C ASP A 14 3.82 -10.74 8.89
N GLY A 15 4.32 -10.64 10.11
CA GLY A 15 5.31 -11.58 10.67
C GLY A 15 6.68 -11.55 10.00
N THR A 16 6.96 -10.60 9.09
CA THR A 16 8.24 -10.49 8.39
C THR A 16 8.79 -9.06 8.38
N GLY A 17 9.98 -8.88 7.79
CA GLY A 17 10.54 -7.57 7.47
C GLY A 17 10.28 -7.12 6.03
N THR A 18 9.54 -7.90 5.23
CA THR A 18 9.32 -7.59 3.81
C THR A 18 8.43 -6.37 3.68
N ARG A 19 8.95 -5.32 3.05
CA ARG A 19 8.27 -4.04 2.84
C ARG A 19 8.41 -3.60 1.39
N VAL A 20 7.31 -3.14 0.82
CA VAL A 20 7.27 -2.56 -0.53
C VAL A 20 6.62 -1.19 -0.45
N THR A 21 7.23 -0.21 -1.12
CA THR A 21 6.68 1.14 -1.26
C THR A 21 6.34 1.39 -2.72
N ARG A 22 5.11 1.83 -2.97
CA ARG A 22 4.62 2.21 -4.31
C ARG A 22 4.08 3.64 -4.28
N GLU A 23 4.42 4.43 -5.29
CA GLU A 23 3.75 5.71 -5.56
C GLU A 23 2.82 5.55 -6.76
N VAL A 24 1.59 6.03 -6.61
CA VAL A 24 0.58 6.10 -7.66
C VAL A 24 0.33 7.58 -7.95
N ALA A 25 0.63 7.99 -9.18
CA ALA A 25 0.38 9.35 -9.63
C ALA A 25 -1.13 9.59 -9.85
N GLY A 26 -1.61 10.79 -9.54
CA GLY A 26 -3.02 11.17 -9.74
C GLY A 26 -3.96 10.86 -8.57
N GLY A 27 -3.44 10.36 -7.44
CA GLY A 27 -4.20 10.21 -6.19
C GLY A 27 -4.92 8.88 -6.02
N PRO A 28 -5.77 8.75 -4.98
CA PRO A 28 -6.35 7.48 -4.55
C PRO A 28 -7.49 6.97 -5.46
N GLY A 29 -7.55 7.42 -6.72
CA GLY A 29 -8.36 6.76 -7.76
C GLY A 29 -8.01 5.27 -7.88
N PRO A 30 -8.68 4.48 -8.74
CA PRO A 30 -8.47 3.03 -8.81
C PRO A 30 -6.98 2.69 -8.90
N SER A 31 -6.46 2.15 -7.80
CA SER A 31 -5.02 1.94 -7.58
C SER A 31 -4.80 0.45 -7.41
N ILE A 32 -4.12 -0.16 -8.37
CA ILE A 32 -3.70 -1.56 -8.31
C ILE A 32 -2.23 -1.60 -7.90
N VAL A 33 -1.92 -2.45 -6.93
CA VAL A 33 -0.54 -2.74 -6.50
C VAL A 33 -0.32 -4.24 -6.52
N ASP A 34 0.79 -4.67 -7.12
CA ASP A 34 1.24 -6.05 -7.04
C ASP A 34 2.02 -6.27 -5.75
N LEU A 35 1.63 -7.27 -4.96
CA LEU A 35 2.35 -7.68 -3.76
C LEU A 35 3.27 -8.85 -4.11
N PRO A 36 4.55 -8.84 -3.69
CA PRO A 36 5.55 -9.79 -4.17
C PRO A 36 5.37 -11.21 -3.61
N GLN A 37 4.56 -11.36 -2.56
CA GLN A 37 4.38 -12.63 -1.86
C GLN A 37 2.95 -12.77 -1.33
N ALA A 38 2.44 -14.01 -1.36
CA ALA A 38 1.24 -14.39 -0.64
C ALA A 38 1.43 -14.24 0.88
N GLY A 39 0.36 -13.85 1.57
CA GLY A 39 0.32 -13.67 3.01
C GLY A 39 -0.54 -12.47 3.43
N CYS A 40 -0.70 -12.27 4.73
CA CYS A 40 -1.42 -11.13 5.28
C CYS A 40 -0.54 -9.88 5.18
N TRP A 41 -1.11 -8.75 4.79
CA TRP A 41 -0.37 -7.51 4.60
C TRP A 41 -0.99 -6.35 5.36
N HIS A 42 -0.13 -5.55 5.98
CA HIS A 42 -0.48 -4.26 6.55
C HIS A 42 -0.09 -3.15 5.57
N LEU A 43 -1.06 -2.35 5.14
CA LEU A 43 -0.87 -1.28 4.19
C LEU A 43 -1.08 0.07 4.88
N GLU A 44 -0.11 0.96 4.72
CA GLU A 44 -0.21 2.36 5.10
C GLU A 44 -0.27 3.22 3.85
N LEU A 45 -1.34 4.00 3.72
CA LEU A 45 -1.64 4.83 2.56
C LEU A 45 -1.49 6.30 2.95
N ARG A 46 -0.73 7.09 2.19
CA ARG A 46 -0.53 8.52 2.44
C ARG A 46 -0.70 9.36 1.17
N TRP A 47 -1.50 10.41 1.25
CA TRP A 47 -1.72 11.36 0.16
C TRP A 47 -2.28 12.68 0.70
N SER A 48 -1.87 13.82 0.14
CA SER A 48 -2.42 15.15 0.49
C SER A 48 -2.55 15.42 2.01
N GLY A 49 -1.57 14.97 2.80
CA GLY A 49 -1.56 15.11 4.28
C GLY A 49 -2.49 14.15 5.04
N ARG A 50 -3.19 13.25 4.35
CA ARG A 50 -4.03 12.20 4.93
C ARG A 50 -3.23 10.91 5.07
N THR A 51 -3.62 10.11 6.06
CA THR A 51 -3.14 8.75 6.26
C THR A 51 -4.34 7.82 6.44
N ASP A 52 -4.28 6.65 5.83
CA ASP A 52 -5.23 5.57 6.03
C ASP A 52 -4.47 4.23 6.16
N VAL A 53 -5.12 3.26 6.78
CA VAL A 53 -4.52 1.96 7.12
C VAL A 53 -5.49 0.83 6.76
N LEU A 54 -4.96 -0.20 6.10
CA LEU A 54 -5.72 -1.37 5.68
C LEU A 54 -4.95 -2.65 6.00
N ASP A 55 -5.62 -3.61 6.62
CA ASP A 55 -5.11 -4.96 6.78
C ASP A 55 -5.76 -5.89 5.73
N LEU A 56 -4.94 -6.44 4.85
CA LEU A 56 -5.33 -7.43 3.84
C LEU A 56 -5.09 -8.83 4.41
N VAL A 57 -6.17 -9.57 4.63
CA VAL A 57 -6.09 -10.97 5.05
C VAL A 57 -5.87 -11.87 3.83
N TYR A 58 -4.90 -12.78 3.92
CA TYR A 58 -4.75 -13.82 2.91
C TYR A 58 -5.85 -14.87 3.06
N ALA A 59 -6.65 -15.05 2.02
CA ALA A 59 -7.63 -16.11 1.92
C ALA A 59 -7.19 -17.08 0.82
N ASP A 60 -6.86 -18.31 1.20
CA ASP A 60 -6.63 -19.41 0.26
C ASP A 60 -8.02 -19.94 -0.17
N SER A 61 -8.25 -20.06 -1.47
CA SER A 61 -9.53 -20.48 -2.06
C SER A 61 -9.54 -21.94 -2.49
#